data_AF-A0A1E3QNP1-F1
#
_entry.id   AF-A0A1E3QNP1-F1
#
_cell.length_a   1.000
_cell.length_b   1.000
_cell.length_c   1.000
_cell.angle_alpha   90.00
_cell.angle_beta   90.00
_cell.angle_gamma   90.00
#
_symmetry.space_group_name_H-M   'P 1'
#
loop_
_entity.id
_entity.type
_entity.pdbx_description
1 polymer ?
#
loop_
_entity_poly.entity_id
_entity_poly.type
_entity_poly.pdbx_seq_one_letter_code
_entity_poly.pdbx_strand_id
1 'polypeptide(L)'
;SNASPSPQLALPSILGGKKYDKDSINKLNSIPFESLTGEIVNLSKDQYGCRFLQKKIDENLAVNFEVIFGEIHSKIYELIIDPFGNYLIQKLISLCDEAKLNTMVENLSLNLFQISINQHGTRALQRLIEFLDTEYQYSLIIAGLSSYVIDLIKDLNGNHVIQKCLNKLTTTNCQFIYEAIAGNIVVVATHKHGCCVLQKCLNHIDNEAQLIPLASEIINHSSNLIKDQFGNYVIQYLLSLNKFEATVGIYHRIKHSMDDLCTQKFSSNVIEKLLKICKNNDSVPPLDFPAIQNFKQLKNHLAYQILNNGNLNKFVNDPFGNYVVQTLIDVVPIEYQSAIIQQFFVNCKILTPFGKRIQSKINTILN
;
A
#
# COMPACT_ATOMS: atom_id res chain seq x y z
N SER A 1 7.07 58.13 -23.84
CA SER A 1 8.34 57.63 -23.25
C SER A 1 8.16 56.16 -22.91
N ASN A 2 8.38 55.29 -23.90
CA ASN A 2 8.34 53.84 -23.70
C ASN A 2 9.74 53.38 -23.29
N ALA A 3 9.92 53.10 -22.01
CA ALA A 3 11.11 52.40 -21.51
C ALA A 3 10.86 50.90 -21.63
N SER A 4 11.45 50.28 -22.64
CA SER A 4 11.59 48.83 -22.78
C SER A 4 12.46 48.26 -21.64
N PRO A 5 12.18 47.05 -21.12
CA PRO A 5 13.01 46.43 -20.10
C PRO A 5 14.37 46.02 -20.70
N SER A 6 15.43 46.35 -19.97
CA SER A 6 16.81 45.99 -20.28
C SER A 6 16.96 44.46 -20.37
N PRO A 7 17.70 43.92 -21.36
CA PRO A 7 18.02 42.49 -21.40
C PRO A 7 19.01 42.17 -20.28
N GLN A 8 18.64 41.26 -19.37
CA GLN A 8 19.57 40.68 -18.41
C GLN A 8 20.65 39.92 -19.20
N LEU A 9 21.86 40.48 -19.23
CA LEU A 9 23.05 39.79 -19.72
C LEU A 9 23.32 38.60 -18.80
N ALA A 10 23.18 37.39 -19.32
CA ALA A 10 23.71 36.20 -18.67
C ALA A 10 25.23 36.36 -18.52
N LEU A 11 25.71 36.37 -17.28
CA LEU A 11 27.15 36.32 -17.00
C LEU A 11 27.73 35.03 -17.58
N PRO A 12 28.93 35.04 -18.19
CA PRO A 12 29.64 33.82 -18.52
C PRO A 12 29.79 32.98 -17.25
N SER A 13 29.67 31.65 -17.37
CA SER A 13 29.79 30.74 -16.24
C SER A 13 30.98 31.13 -15.37
N ILE A 14 30.70 31.53 -14.12
CA ILE A 14 31.67 32.05 -13.16
C ILE A 14 32.84 31.04 -12.98
N LEU A 15 32.61 29.77 -13.34
CA LEU A 15 33.55 28.66 -13.16
C LEU A 15 33.90 27.90 -14.46
N GLY A 16 33.50 28.40 -15.64
CA GLY A 16 33.96 27.88 -16.94
C GLY A 16 33.71 26.39 -17.19
N GLY A 17 32.55 25.87 -16.74
CA GLY A 17 32.15 24.47 -17.02
C GLY A 17 32.88 23.39 -16.23
N LYS A 18 33.64 23.73 -15.18
CA LYS A 18 34.28 22.74 -14.28
C LYS A 18 33.30 22.26 -13.19
N LYS A 19 33.44 20.99 -12.77
CA LYS A 19 32.78 20.45 -11.57
C LYS A 19 33.13 21.32 -10.35
N TYR A 20 32.16 21.58 -9.48
CA TYR A 20 32.40 22.39 -8.29
C TYR A 20 33.17 21.57 -7.26
N ASP A 21 34.23 22.14 -6.72
CA ASP A 21 34.99 21.60 -5.59
C ASP A 21 34.84 22.52 -4.37
N LYS A 22 35.43 22.10 -3.24
CA LYS A 22 35.37 22.90 -1.99
C LYS A 22 35.91 24.32 -2.18
N ASP A 23 36.99 24.47 -2.96
CA ASP A 23 37.64 25.77 -3.15
C ASP A 23 36.81 26.70 -4.03
N SER A 24 36.17 26.15 -5.07
CA SER A 24 35.24 26.89 -5.92
C SER A 24 34.03 27.36 -5.14
N ILE A 25 33.45 26.51 -4.28
CA ILE A 25 32.32 26.87 -3.41
C ILE A 25 32.71 27.93 -2.38
N ASN A 26 33.93 27.86 -1.83
CA ASN A 26 34.44 28.88 -0.92
C ASN A 26 34.51 30.26 -1.59
N LYS A 27 34.92 30.33 -2.87
CA LYS A 27 34.92 31.58 -3.64
C LYS A 27 33.51 32.14 -3.82
N LEU A 28 32.50 31.29 -4.02
CA LEU A 28 31.10 31.72 -4.16
C LEU A 28 30.55 32.37 -2.88
N ASN A 29 31.06 32.04 -1.69
CA ASN A 29 30.63 32.69 -0.45
C ASN A 29 30.98 34.18 -0.38
N SER A 30 31.96 34.63 -1.16
CA SER A 30 32.39 36.03 -1.21
C SER A 30 31.64 36.85 -2.25
N ILE A 31 30.74 36.25 -3.02
CA ILE A 31 29.97 36.90 -4.10
C ILE A 31 28.53 37.16 -3.58
N PRO A 32 27.90 38.30 -3.89
CA PRO A 32 26.47 38.52 -3.62
C PRO A 32 25.63 37.41 -4.24
N PHE A 33 24.67 36.86 -3.49
CA PHE A 33 23.94 35.66 -3.90
C PHE A 33 23.12 35.88 -5.19
N GLU A 34 22.57 37.08 -5.37
CA GLU A 34 21.81 37.50 -6.55
C GLU A 34 22.66 37.45 -7.83
N SER A 35 23.99 37.60 -7.71
CA SER A 35 24.92 37.50 -8.84
C SER A 35 25.15 36.07 -9.30
N LEU A 36 24.63 35.07 -8.59
CA LEU A 36 24.64 33.66 -8.99
C LEU A 36 23.49 33.28 -9.92
N THR A 37 22.59 34.22 -10.23
CA THR A 37 21.54 34.01 -11.24
C THR A 37 22.15 33.59 -12.57
N GLY A 38 21.61 32.52 -13.17
CA GLY A 38 22.12 31.84 -14.36
C GLY A 38 22.97 30.60 -14.05
N GLU A 39 23.39 30.42 -12.80
CA GLU A 39 24.20 29.27 -12.35
C GLU A 39 23.48 28.38 -11.33
N ILE A 40 22.28 28.75 -10.87
CA ILE A 40 21.55 28.01 -9.82
C ILE A 40 21.21 26.60 -10.30
N VAL A 41 20.78 26.44 -11.56
CA VAL A 41 20.49 25.10 -12.11
C VAL A 41 21.73 24.21 -12.12
N ASN A 42 22.88 24.73 -12.53
CA ASN A 42 24.15 23.97 -12.57
C ASN A 42 24.61 23.61 -11.15
N LEU A 43 24.56 24.56 -10.22
CA LEU A 43 24.86 24.34 -8.81
C LEU A 43 23.95 23.26 -8.21
N SER A 44 22.66 23.27 -8.55
CA SER A 44 21.67 22.30 -8.03
C SER A 44 22.02 20.85 -8.40
N LYS A 45 22.67 20.64 -9.54
CA LYS A 45 23.06 19.33 -10.07
C LYS A 45 24.45 18.86 -9.64
N ASP A 46 25.13 19.66 -8.82
CA ASP A 46 26.42 19.31 -8.24
C ASP A 46 26.27 18.95 -6.76
N GLN A 47 27.07 18.00 -6.29
CA GLN A 47 27.03 17.56 -4.89
C GLN A 47 27.32 18.70 -3.90
N TYR A 48 28.36 19.50 -4.16
CA TYR A 48 28.73 20.62 -3.31
C TYR A 48 27.87 21.85 -3.60
N GLY A 49 27.53 22.09 -4.87
CA GLY A 49 26.64 23.17 -5.27
C GLY A 49 25.25 23.06 -4.63
N CYS A 50 24.63 21.88 -4.65
CA CYS A 50 23.32 21.64 -4.06
C CYS A 50 23.34 21.85 -2.54
N ARG A 51 24.41 21.44 -1.86
CA ARG A 51 24.61 21.67 -0.42
C ARG A 51 24.83 23.14 -0.10
N PHE A 52 25.58 23.83 -0.95
CA PHE A 52 25.79 25.28 -0.85
C PHE A 52 24.47 26.04 -0.98
N LEU A 53 23.64 25.72 -1.98
CA LEU A 53 22.33 26.36 -2.18
C LEU A 53 21.39 26.13 -0.99
N GLN A 54 21.30 24.89 -0.48
CA GLN A 54 20.51 24.59 0.73
C GLN A 54 20.96 25.42 1.94
N LYS A 55 22.28 25.57 2.13
CA LYS A 55 22.83 26.40 3.21
C LYS A 55 22.51 27.89 3.00
N LYS A 56 22.60 28.39 1.76
CA LYS A 56 22.27 29.79 1.44
C LYS A 56 20.80 30.11 1.72
N ILE A 57 19.88 29.18 1.47
CA ILE A 57 18.48 29.34 1.89
C ILE A 57 18.36 29.54 3.41
N ASP A 58 19.11 28.77 4.20
CA ASP A 58 19.08 28.88 5.67
C ASP A 58 19.72 30.19 6.18
N GLU A 59 20.70 30.75 5.46
CA GLU A 59 21.37 32.01 5.81
C GLU A 59 20.48 33.24 5.57
N ASN A 60 19.70 33.27 4.49
CA ASN A 60 18.76 34.35 4.19
C ASN A 60 17.58 33.85 3.33
N LEU A 61 16.54 33.37 4.00
CA LEU A 61 15.37 32.77 3.35
C LEU A 61 14.69 33.75 2.37
N ALA A 62 14.37 34.97 2.82
CA ALA A 62 13.51 35.88 2.07
C ALA A 62 14.06 36.26 0.69
N VAL A 63 15.37 36.39 0.55
CA VAL A 63 16.02 36.76 -0.72
C VAL A 63 16.47 35.53 -1.49
N ASN A 64 17.20 34.62 -0.84
CA ASN A 64 17.86 33.53 -1.54
C ASN A 64 16.84 32.50 -2.07
N PHE A 65 15.72 32.30 -1.36
CA PHE A 65 14.65 31.45 -1.85
C PHE A 65 14.04 31.98 -3.14
N GLU A 66 13.73 33.28 -3.22
CA GLU A 66 13.10 33.86 -4.40
C GLU A 66 14.03 33.84 -5.62
N VAL A 67 15.33 34.11 -5.41
CA VAL A 67 16.35 33.96 -6.47
C VAL A 67 16.43 32.51 -6.96
N ILE A 68 16.50 31.54 -6.04
CA ILE A 68 16.60 30.12 -6.41
C ILE A 68 15.33 29.67 -7.12
N PHE A 69 14.17 29.91 -6.53
CA PHE A 69 12.89 29.46 -7.06
C PHE A 69 12.61 30.10 -8.42
N GLY A 70 12.87 31.41 -8.57
CA GLY A 70 12.70 32.14 -9.82
C GLY A 70 13.52 31.61 -10.99
N GLU A 71 14.69 31.01 -10.74
CA GLU A 71 15.47 30.36 -11.80
C GLU A 71 15.01 28.92 -12.06
N ILE A 72 14.74 28.15 -11.01
CA ILE A 72 14.58 26.69 -11.18
C ILE A 72 13.14 26.23 -11.46
N HIS A 73 12.12 27.04 -11.16
CA HIS A 73 10.72 26.55 -11.20
C HIS A 73 10.32 25.98 -12.58
N SER A 74 10.82 26.58 -13.67
CA SER A 74 10.61 26.11 -15.05
C SER A 74 11.42 24.87 -15.44
N LYS A 75 12.44 24.51 -14.64
CA LYS A 75 13.35 23.36 -14.82
C LYS A 75 13.18 22.30 -13.73
N ILE A 76 12.12 22.39 -12.93
CA ILE A 76 11.92 21.53 -11.76
C ILE A 76 11.87 20.04 -12.10
N TYR A 77 11.34 19.65 -13.26
CA TYR A 77 11.38 18.26 -13.71
C TYR A 77 12.81 17.71 -13.86
N GLU A 78 13.71 18.51 -14.40
CA GLU A 78 15.11 18.11 -14.61
C GLU A 78 15.84 17.92 -13.26
N LEU A 79 15.48 18.72 -12.26
CA LEU A 79 16.10 18.69 -10.93
C LEU A 79 15.49 17.63 -10.01
N ILE A 80 14.19 17.38 -10.09
CA ILE A 80 13.51 16.45 -9.17
C ILE A 80 14.00 15.01 -9.36
N ILE A 81 14.43 14.65 -10.56
CA ILE A 81 14.96 13.31 -10.90
C ILE A 81 16.50 13.24 -10.82
N ASP A 82 17.17 14.36 -10.57
CA ASP A 82 18.63 14.44 -10.50
C ASP A 82 19.15 13.86 -9.17
N PRO A 83 20.29 13.14 -9.16
CA PRO A 83 20.87 12.56 -7.93
C PRO A 83 21.16 13.55 -6.81
N PHE A 84 21.42 14.82 -7.14
CA PHE A 84 21.67 15.90 -6.17
C PHE A 84 20.52 16.91 -6.15
N GLY A 85 20.01 17.31 -7.32
CA GLY A 85 18.95 18.32 -7.44
C GLY A 85 17.70 18.00 -6.64
N ASN A 86 17.35 16.72 -6.51
CA ASN A 86 16.17 16.29 -5.74
C ASN A 86 16.18 16.76 -4.27
N TYR A 87 17.36 16.94 -3.67
CA TYR A 87 17.47 17.42 -2.28
C TYR A 87 17.10 18.90 -2.17
N LEU A 88 17.50 19.71 -3.15
CA LEU A 88 17.11 21.13 -3.20
C LEU A 88 15.61 21.25 -3.42
N ILE A 89 15.02 20.47 -4.33
CA ILE A 89 13.57 20.46 -4.54
C ILE A 89 12.83 20.12 -3.25
N GLN A 90 13.26 19.08 -2.53
CA GLN A 90 12.66 18.71 -1.23
C GLN A 90 12.74 19.83 -0.18
N LYS A 91 13.85 20.58 -0.14
CA LYS A 91 14.00 21.74 0.75
C LYS A 91 13.00 22.83 0.39
N LEU A 92 12.91 23.18 -0.90
CA LEU A 92 12.05 24.26 -1.38
C LEU A 92 10.56 23.94 -1.18
N ILE A 93 10.13 22.71 -1.38
CA ILE A 93 8.73 22.27 -1.16
C ILE A 93 8.25 22.69 0.23
N SER A 94 9.06 22.48 1.27
CA SER A 94 8.69 22.82 2.66
C SER A 94 8.65 24.31 2.97
N LEU A 95 9.06 25.15 2.03
CA LEU A 95 9.15 26.60 2.15
C LEU A 95 8.20 27.34 1.19
N CYS A 96 7.53 26.61 0.29
CA CYS A 96 6.62 27.19 -0.67
C CYS A 96 5.30 27.59 -0.02
N ASP A 97 4.78 28.74 -0.45
CA ASP A 97 3.37 29.08 -0.31
C ASP A 97 2.51 28.30 -1.31
N GLU A 98 1.19 28.44 -1.20
CA GLU A 98 0.23 27.75 -2.08
C GLU A 98 0.47 28.04 -3.57
N ALA A 99 0.74 29.30 -3.94
CA ALA A 99 0.94 29.69 -5.33
C ALA A 99 2.21 29.05 -5.94
N LYS A 100 3.28 28.96 -5.15
CA LYS A 100 4.52 28.28 -5.55
C LYS A 100 4.35 26.77 -5.62
N LEU A 101 3.59 26.16 -4.69
CA LEU A 101 3.21 24.74 -4.78
C LEU A 101 2.39 24.46 -6.04
N ASN A 102 1.41 25.32 -6.37
CA ASN A 102 0.63 25.22 -7.62
C ASN A 102 1.56 25.23 -8.83
N THR A 103 2.46 26.21 -8.92
CA THR A 103 3.46 26.30 -9.99
C THR A 103 4.34 25.04 -10.09
N MET A 104 4.77 24.49 -8.95
CA MET A 104 5.57 23.26 -8.93
C MET A 104 4.78 22.07 -9.49
N VAL A 105 3.54 21.87 -9.05
CA VAL A 105 2.72 20.74 -9.50
C VAL A 105 2.35 20.88 -10.97
N GLU A 106 2.01 22.08 -11.44
CA GLU A 106 1.73 22.38 -12.85
C GLU A 106 2.90 21.97 -13.76
N ASN A 107 4.12 22.41 -13.41
CA ASN A 107 5.32 22.10 -14.18
C ASN A 107 5.72 20.61 -14.16
N LEU A 108 5.22 19.85 -13.18
CA LEU A 108 5.50 18.41 -13.04
C LEU A 108 4.36 17.52 -13.56
N SER A 109 3.16 18.08 -13.76
CA SER A 109 1.91 17.34 -14.01
C SER A 109 1.98 16.35 -15.17
N LEU A 110 2.65 16.72 -16.27
CA LEU A 110 2.81 15.87 -17.45
C LEU A 110 3.82 14.72 -17.28
N ASN A 111 4.64 14.75 -16.24
CA ASN A 111 5.75 13.83 -16.04
C ASN A 111 5.65 13.00 -14.74
N LEU A 112 4.52 13.06 -14.03
CA LEU A 112 4.36 12.42 -12.71
C LEU A 112 4.67 10.92 -12.74
N PHE A 113 4.33 10.20 -13.80
CA PHE A 113 4.70 8.79 -13.96
C PHE A 113 6.22 8.60 -13.96
N GLN A 114 6.95 9.34 -14.81
CA GLN A 114 8.40 9.21 -14.94
C GLN A 114 9.14 9.62 -13.67
N ILE A 115 8.63 10.62 -12.96
CA ILE A 115 9.17 11.04 -11.66
C ILE A 115 8.96 9.92 -10.63
N SER A 116 7.78 9.29 -10.63
CA SER A 116 7.40 8.26 -9.65
C SER A 116 8.27 7.00 -9.73
N ILE A 117 8.63 6.57 -10.94
CA ILE A 117 9.47 5.37 -11.14
C ILE A 117 10.97 5.65 -11.02
N ASN A 118 11.38 6.92 -10.95
CA ASN A 118 12.76 7.32 -10.75
C ASN A 118 13.17 7.20 -9.26
N GLN A 119 14.38 6.67 -9.00
CA GLN A 119 14.89 6.43 -7.64
C GLN A 119 15.06 7.69 -6.77
N HIS A 120 15.30 8.85 -7.39
CA HIS A 120 15.41 10.15 -6.72
C HIS A 120 14.07 10.89 -6.76
N GLY A 121 13.44 10.91 -7.94
CA GLY A 121 12.15 11.54 -8.19
C GLY A 121 11.05 11.08 -7.25
N THR A 122 10.97 9.77 -6.95
CA THR A 122 9.99 9.22 -6.02
C THR A 122 10.04 9.88 -4.64
N ARG A 123 11.24 10.20 -4.14
CA ARG A 123 11.42 10.78 -2.80
C ARG A 123 10.92 12.22 -2.77
N ALA A 124 11.30 12.99 -3.78
CA ALA A 124 10.89 14.39 -3.89
C ALA A 124 9.41 14.54 -4.23
N LEU A 125 8.84 13.68 -5.08
CA LEU A 125 7.39 13.68 -5.35
C LEU A 125 6.57 13.26 -4.13
N GLN A 126 7.04 12.27 -3.36
CA GLN A 126 6.40 11.94 -2.09
C GLN A 126 6.40 13.14 -1.13
N ARG A 127 7.53 13.87 -1.04
CA ARG A 127 7.63 15.09 -0.25
C ARG A 127 6.68 16.17 -0.75
N LEU A 128 6.57 16.36 -2.07
CA LEU A 128 5.63 17.32 -2.66
C LEU A 128 4.20 17.02 -2.24
N ILE A 129 3.76 15.76 -2.42
CA ILE A 129 2.41 15.31 -2.05
C ILE A 129 2.11 15.62 -0.58
N GLU A 130 3.06 15.45 0.35
CA GLU A 130 2.85 15.76 1.77
C GLU A 130 2.41 17.21 2.06
N PHE A 131 2.84 18.18 1.24
CA PHE A 131 2.52 19.60 1.43
C PHE A 131 1.32 20.08 0.64
N LEU A 132 0.79 19.27 -0.27
CA LEU A 132 -0.40 19.68 -1.02
C LEU A 132 -1.60 19.79 -0.07
N ASP A 133 -2.43 20.80 -0.23
CA ASP A 133 -3.55 21.06 0.68
C ASP A 133 -4.80 21.59 -0.01
N THR A 134 -4.75 21.84 -1.33
CA THR A 134 -5.90 22.33 -2.09
C THR A 134 -6.44 21.30 -3.08
N GLU A 135 -7.75 21.38 -3.35
CA GLU A 135 -8.40 20.54 -4.37
C GLU A 135 -7.82 20.76 -5.77
N TYR A 136 -7.35 21.98 -6.07
CA TYR A 136 -6.67 22.26 -7.33
C TYR A 136 -5.39 21.42 -7.47
N GLN A 137 -4.53 21.42 -6.46
CA GLN A 137 -3.30 20.63 -6.45
C GLN A 137 -3.59 19.13 -6.53
N TYR A 138 -4.58 18.64 -5.77
CA TYR A 138 -5.00 17.24 -5.83
C TYR A 138 -5.49 16.86 -7.22
N SER A 139 -6.27 17.72 -7.89
CA SER A 139 -6.77 17.46 -9.25
C SER A 139 -5.63 17.24 -10.27
N LEU A 140 -4.53 17.98 -10.13
CA LEU A 140 -3.36 17.82 -11.00
C LEU A 140 -2.62 16.50 -10.74
N ILE A 141 -2.48 16.09 -9.48
CA ILE A 141 -1.91 14.79 -9.11
C ILE A 141 -2.77 13.65 -9.63
N ILE A 142 -4.09 13.73 -9.43
CA ILE A 142 -5.05 12.73 -9.91
C ILE A 142 -4.96 12.61 -11.43
N ALA A 143 -5.02 13.72 -12.15
CA ALA A 143 -4.95 13.73 -13.61
C ALA A 143 -3.65 13.09 -14.14
N GLY A 144 -2.49 13.44 -13.57
CA GLY A 144 -1.20 12.93 -14.04
C GLY A 144 -0.88 11.47 -13.64
N LEU A 145 -1.56 10.91 -12.63
CA LEU A 145 -1.32 9.54 -12.15
C LEU A 145 -2.40 8.52 -12.57
N SER A 146 -3.62 8.96 -12.91
CA SER A 146 -4.78 8.08 -13.07
C SER A 146 -4.57 6.93 -14.05
N SER A 147 -3.96 7.20 -15.21
CA SER A 147 -3.72 6.18 -16.24
C SER A 147 -2.61 5.19 -15.89
N TYR A 148 -1.84 5.43 -14.82
CA TYR A 148 -0.63 4.68 -14.51
C TYR A 148 -0.66 3.93 -13.16
N VAL A 149 -1.79 3.96 -12.44
CA VAL A 149 -1.90 3.41 -11.07
C VAL A 149 -1.36 1.99 -10.98
N ILE A 150 -1.74 1.10 -11.90
CA ILE A 150 -1.33 -0.31 -11.85
C ILE A 150 0.17 -0.48 -12.09
N ASP A 151 0.74 0.26 -13.03
CA ASP A 151 2.18 0.20 -13.30
C ASP A 151 2.99 0.76 -12.14
N LEU A 152 2.52 1.86 -11.54
CA LEU A 152 3.13 2.43 -10.34
C LEU A 152 3.08 1.47 -9.16
N ILE A 153 1.97 0.78 -8.92
CA ILE A 153 1.86 -0.22 -7.84
C ILE A 153 2.85 -1.37 -8.01
N LYS A 154 3.14 -1.78 -9.24
CA LYS A 154 4.08 -2.87 -9.53
C LYS A 154 5.55 -2.42 -9.45
N ASP A 155 5.81 -1.14 -9.67
CA ASP A 155 7.15 -0.59 -9.68
C ASP A 155 7.80 -0.51 -8.29
N LEU A 156 9.13 -0.65 -8.24
CA LEU A 156 9.93 -0.61 -7.01
C LEU A 156 9.86 0.76 -6.30
N ASN A 157 9.78 1.85 -7.06
CA ASN A 157 9.73 3.22 -6.55
C ASN A 157 8.30 3.78 -6.56
N GLY A 158 7.55 3.51 -7.63
CA GLY A 158 6.21 4.03 -7.87
C GLY A 158 5.19 3.62 -6.80
N ASN A 159 5.33 2.43 -6.22
CA ASN A 159 4.39 1.94 -5.21
C ASN A 159 4.38 2.85 -3.96
N HIS A 160 5.49 3.53 -3.68
CA HIS A 160 5.58 4.46 -2.56
C HIS A 160 4.84 5.77 -2.85
N VAL A 161 4.75 6.20 -4.11
CA VAL A 161 3.95 7.38 -4.51
C VAL A 161 2.46 7.08 -4.32
N ILE A 162 1.98 5.92 -4.77
CA ILE A 162 0.57 5.51 -4.56
C ILE A 162 0.24 5.42 -3.06
N GLN A 163 1.12 4.82 -2.26
CA GLN A 163 0.95 4.80 -0.81
C GLN A 163 0.98 6.19 -0.18
N LYS A 164 1.76 7.13 -0.74
CA LYS A 164 1.78 8.51 -0.25
C LYS A 164 0.48 9.24 -0.59
N CYS A 165 -0.10 8.99 -1.76
CA CYS A 165 -1.45 9.47 -2.07
C CYS A 165 -2.46 8.99 -1.03
N LEU A 166 -2.50 7.68 -0.74
CA LEU A 166 -3.39 7.10 0.27
C LEU A 166 -3.18 7.65 1.69
N ASN A 167 -1.99 8.12 2.03
CA ASN A 167 -1.72 8.69 3.36
C ASN A 167 -2.15 10.17 3.47
N LYS A 168 -2.34 10.85 2.34
CA LYS A 168 -2.46 12.32 2.29
C LYS A 168 -3.81 12.78 1.76
N LEU A 169 -4.29 12.16 0.69
CA LEU A 169 -5.52 12.53 0.03
C LEU A 169 -6.71 11.93 0.78
N THR A 170 -7.86 12.57 0.68
CA THR A 170 -9.12 12.03 1.22
C THR A 170 -9.54 10.75 0.49
N THR A 171 -10.49 10.02 1.07
CA THR A 171 -11.07 8.83 0.44
C THR A 171 -11.72 9.15 -0.92
N THR A 172 -12.34 10.33 -1.06
CA THR A 172 -12.86 10.84 -2.34
C THR A 172 -11.75 11.07 -3.36
N ASN A 173 -10.67 11.76 -2.97
CA ASN A 173 -9.55 12.05 -3.89
C ASN A 173 -8.70 10.82 -4.23
N CYS A 174 -8.81 9.73 -3.47
CA CYS A 174 -8.21 8.44 -3.80
C CYS A 174 -9.08 7.52 -4.66
N GLN A 175 -10.28 7.96 -5.08
CA GLN A 175 -11.22 7.11 -5.82
C GLN A 175 -10.60 6.50 -7.09
N PHE A 176 -9.79 7.28 -7.83
CA PHE A 176 -9.09 6.80 -9.03
C PHE A 176 -8.16 5.60 -8.76
N ILE A 177 -7.61 5.49 -7.54
CA ILE A 177 -6.75 4.36 -7.13
C ILE A 177 -7.62 3.12 -6.93
N TYR A 178 -8.75 3.27 -6.24
CA TYR A 178 -9.64 2.16 -5.95
C TYR A 178 -10.25 1.57 -7.22
N GLU A 179 -10.69 2.42 -8.14
CA GLU A 179 -11.28 2.01 -9.41
C GLU A 179 -10.27 1.28 -10.30
N ALA A 180 -9.05 1.81 -10.41
CA ALA A 180 -7.98 1.16 -11.15
C ALA A 180 -7.66 -0.23 -10.58
N ILE A 181 -7.56 -0.35 -9.24
CA ILE A 181 -7.29 -1.63 -8.56
C ILE A 181 -8.46 -2.60 -8.71
N ALA A 182 -9.71 -2.14 -8.55
CA ALA A 182 -10.90 -2.99 -8.71
C ALA A 182 -10.93 -3.62 -10.11
N GLY A 183 -10.64 -2.85 -11.16
CA GLY A 183 -10.52 -3.36 -12.54
C GLY A 183 -9.35 -4.33 -12.78
N ASN A 184 -8.41 -4.47 -11.84
CA ASN A 184 -7.19 -5.27 -11.98
C ASN A 184 -6.90 -6.13 -10.74
N ILE A 185 -7.95 -6.55 -10.02
CA ILE A 185 -7.83 -7.05 -8.65
C ILE A 185 -6.88 -8.24 -8.51
N VAL A 186 -6.92 -9.19 -9.45
CA VAL A 186 -6.06 -10.38 -9.43
C VAL A 186 -4.60 -10.01 -9.63
N VAL A 187 -4.31 -9.11 -10.58
CA VAL A 187 -2.94 -8.65 -10.88
C VAL A 187 -2.34 -7.95 -9.66
N VAL A 188 -3.12 -7.09 -9.00
CA VAL A 188 -2.66 -6.34 -7.83
C VAL A 188 -2.51 -7.26 -6.61
N ALA A 189 -3.52 -8.07 -6.30
CA ALA A 189 -3.53 -8.91 -5.11
C ALA A 189 -2.45 -10.00 -5.10
N THR A 190 -2.02 -10.46 -6.28
CA THR A 190 -0.98 -11.50 -6.44
C THR A 190 0.42 -10.93 -6.67
N HIS A 191 0.59 -9.60 -6.57
CA HIS A 191 1.89 -8.94 -6.69
C HIS A 191 2.48 -8.61 -5.30
N LYS A 192 3.81 -8.78 -5.14
CA LYS A 192 4.53 -8.54 -3.87
C LYS A 192 4.31 -7.16 -3.25
N HIS A 193 4.17 -6.11 -4.07
CA HIS A 193 3.90 -4.75 -3.61
C HIS A 193 2.40 -4.45 -3.68
N GLY A 194 1.70 -5.05 -4.65
CA GLY A 194 0.28 -4.78 -4.89
C GLY A 194 -0.61 -5.28 -3.76
N CYS A 195 -0.31 -6.44 -3.17
CA CYS A 195 -1.06 -6.94 -2.02
C CYS A 195 -0.97 -6.00 -0.81
N CYS A 196 0.16 -5.33 -0.61
CA CYS A 196 0.35 -4.35 0.46
C CYS A 196 -0.40 -3.04 0.17
N VAL A 197 -0.38 -2.55 -1.07
CA VAL A 197 -1.14 -1.36 -1.47
C VAL A 197 -2.64 -1.61 -1.35
N LEU A 198 -3.14 -2.77 -1.81
CA LEU A 198 -4.55 -3.13 -1.70
C LEU A 198 -5.02 -3.19 -0.24
N GLN A 199 -4.22 -3.76 0.66
CA GLN A 199 -4.54 -3.74 2.11
C GLN A 199 -4.61 -2.30 2.66
N LYS A 200 -3.73 -1.40 2.20
CA LYS A 200 -3.79 0.02 2.56
C LYS A 200 -5.04 0.70 2.01
N CYS A 201 -5.47 0.37 0.80
CA CYS A 201 -6.74 0.85 0.26
C CYS A 201 -7.92 0.41 1.14
N LEU A 202 -7.98 -0.88 1.50
CA LEU A 202 -9.02 -1.40 2.40
C LEU A 202 -9.01 -0.74 3.78
N ASN A 203 -7.84 -0.35 4.29
CA ASN A 203 -7.71 0.40 5.56
C ASN A 203 -8.11 1.87 5.44
N HIS A 204 -7.86 2.47 4.27
CA HIS A 204 -8.06 3.90 4.04
C HIS A 204 -9.53 4.24 3.82
N ILE A 205 -10.30 3.34 3.21
CA ILE A 205 -11.73 3.52 2.96
C ILE A 205 -12.50 3.51 4.29
N ASP A 206 -13.27 4.57 4.53
CA ASP A 206 -14.05 4.81 5.75
C ASP A 206 -15.57 4.68 5.55
N ASN A 207 -16.03 4.48 4.32
CA ASN A 207 -17.44 4.40 3.95
C ASN A 207 -17.76 3.15 3.12
N GLU A 208 -18.98 2.62 3.28
CA GLU A 208 -19.38 1.36 2.64
C GLU A 208 -19.56 1.49 1.13
N ALA A 209 -19.93 2.67 0.62
CA ALA A 209 -20.14 2.92 -0.80
C ALA A 209 -18.87 2.67 -1.63
N GLN A 210 -17.69 3.03 -1.09
CA GLN A 210 -16.40 2.75 -1.72
C GLN A 210 -15.86 1.36 -1.37
N LEU A 211 -16.12 0.86 -0.15
CA LEU A 211 -15.59 -0.44 0.30
C LEU A 211 -16.24 -1.60 -0.46
N ILE A 212 -17.56 -1.56 -0.66
CA ILE A 212 -18.33 -2.68 -1.21
C ILE A 212 -17.86 -3.06 -2.62
N PRO A 213 -17.68 -2.14 -3.59
CA PRO A 213 -17.20 -2.50 -4.93
C PRO A 213 -15.82 -3.19 -4.88
N LEU A 214 -14.87 -2.63 -4.12
CA LEU A 214 -13.54 -3.20 -4.01
C LEU A 214 -13.54 -4.57 -3.31
N ALA A 215 -14.31 -4.71 -2.22
CA ALA A 215 -14.48 -5.97 -1.52
C ALA A 215 -15.15 -7.04 -2.41
N SER A 216 -16.14 -6.64 -3.22
CA SER A 216 -16.85 -7.54 -4.13
C SER A 216 -15.92 -8.15 -5.17
N GLU A 217 -15.00 -7.35 -5.74
CA GLU A 217 -13.98 -7.86 -6.68
C GLU A 217 -13.03 -8.87 -6.01
N ILE A 218 -12.60 -8.60 -4.77
CA ILE A 218 -11.79 -9.55 -4.00
C ILE A 218 -12.56 -10.86 -3.76
N ILE A 219 -13.83 -10.77 -3.38
CA ILE A 219 -14.71 -11.93 -3.13
C ILE A 219 -14.88 -12.74 -4.43
N ASN A 220 -15.17 -12.09 -5.56
CA ASN A 220 -15.35 -12.74 -6.86
C ASN A 220 -14.13 -13.59 -7.25
N HIS A 221 -12.93 -13.15 -6.91
CA HIS A 221 -11.68 -13.85 -7.23
C HIS A 221 -11.10 -14.70 -6.07
N SER A 222 -11.81 -14.79 -4.94
CA SER A 222 -11.32 -15.43 -3.71
C SER A 222 -10.85 -16.89 -3.88
N SER A 223 -11.51 -17.69 -4.73
CA SER A 223 -11.14 -19.10 -4.97
C SER A 223 -9.72 -19.27 -5.52
N ASN A 224 -9.20 -18.26 -6.23
CA ASN A 224 -7.82 -18.22 -6.74
C ASN A 224 -6.90 -17.52 -5.75
N LEU A 225 -7.30 -16.35 -5.25
CA LEU A 225 -6.47 -15.52 -4.36
C LEU A 225 -6.08 -16.25 -3.07
N ILE A 226 -6.98 -17.06 -2.51
CA ILE A 226 -6.72 -17.82 -1.28
C ILE A 226 -5.53 -18.79 -1.39
N LYS A 227 -5.22 -19.25 -2.61
CA LYS A 227 -4.15 -20.21 -2.89
C LYS A 227 -2.82 -19.53 -3.26
N ASP A 228 -2.87 -18.23 -3.56
CA ASP A 228 -1.69 -17.48 -3.98
C ASP A 228 -0.81 -17.07 -2.79
N GLN A 229 0.50 -16.99 -3.01
CA GLN A 229 1.49 -16.66 -1.98
C GLN A 229 1.36 -15.24 -1.40
N PHE A 230 0.76 -14.30 -2.15
CA PHE A 230 0.47 -12.93 -1.71
C PHE A 230 -1.03 -12.70 -1.51
N GLY A 231 -1.86 -13.22 -2.44
CA GLY A 231 -3.32 -13.06 -2.43
C GLY A 231 -3.98 -13.58 -1.16
N ASN A 232 -3.42 -14.63 -0.53
CA ASN A 232 -3.95 -15.16 0.74
C ASN A 232 -3.95 -14.10 1.85
N TYR A 233 -2.98 -13.16 1.86
CA TYR A 233 -2.93 -12.08 2.84
C TYR A 233 -4.01 -11.03 2.59
N VAL A 234 -4.35 -10.76 1.33
CA VAL A 234 -5.47 -9.86 0.97
C VAL A 234 -6.79 -10.43 1.49
N ILE A 235 -7.03 -11.74 1.30
CA ILE A 235 -8.24 -12.40 1.82
C ILE A 235 -8.27 -12.34 3.36
N GLN A 236 -7.15 -12.64 4.03
CA GLN A 236 -7.08 -12.54 5.50
C GLN A 236 -7.30 -11.12 6.01
N TYR A 237 -6.85 -10.10 5.27
CA TYR A 237 -7.08 -8.71 5.62
C TYR A 237 -8.56 -8.34 5.48
N LEU A 238 -9.20 -8.70 4.36
CA LEU A 238 -10.64 -8.49 4.16
C LEU A 238 -11.48 -9.17 5.25
N LEU A 239 -11.11 -10.40 5.65
CA LEU A 239 -11.73 -11.08 6.80
C LEU A 239 -11.51 -10.32 8.13
N SER A 240 -10.38 -9.62 8.28
CA SER A 240 -10.06 -8.84 9.49
C SER A 240 -10.87 -7.56 9.62
N LEU A 241 -11.50 -7.08 8.53
CA LEU A 241 -12.47 -5.97 8.60
C LEU A 241 -13.75 -6.35 9.36
N ASN A 242 -13.93 -7.64 9.66
CA ASN A 242 -15.02 -8.15 10.49
C ASN A 242 -16.43 -7.85 9.94
N LYS A 243 -16.57 -7.78 8.62
CA LYS A 243 -17.84 -7.59 7.92
C LYS A 243 -18.44 -8.96 7.57
N PHE A 244 -19.68 -9.21 8.01
CA PHE A 244 -20.32 -10.51 7.84
C PHE A 244 -20.54 -10.84 6.37
N GLU A 245 -20.99 -9.86 5.58
CA GLU A 245 -21.29 -9.97 4.15
C GLU A 245 -20.05 -10.37 3.34
N ALA A 246 -18.90 -9.75 3.65
CA ALA A 246 -17.64 -10.11 3.02
C ALA A 246 -17.19 -11.53 3.42
N THR A 247 -17.34 -11.87 4.70
CA THR A 247 -16.94 -13.18 5.25
C THR A 247 -17.77 -14.31 4.64
N VAL A 248 -19.10 -14.18 4.61
CA VAL A 248 -20.01 -15.17 4.03
C VAL A 248 -19.87 -15.25 2.51
N GLY A 249 -19.60 -14.11 1.86
CA GLY A 249 -19.26 -14.03 0.44
C GLY A 249 -18.03 -14.89 0.11
N ILE A 250 -16.93 -14.72 0.85
CA ILE A 250 -15.72 -15.56 0.69
C ILE A 250 -16.06 -17.04 0.89
N TYR A 251 -16.79 -17.38 1.97
CA TYR A 251 -17.19 -18.77 2.23
C TYR A 251 -17.95 -19.38 1.05
N HIS A 252 -18.92 -18.69 0.49
CA HIS A 252 -19.70 -19.20 -0.64
C HIS A 252 -18.86 -19.50 -1.89
N ARG A 253 -17.75 -18.79 -2.09
CA ARG A 253 -16.83 -19.01 -3.21
C ARG A 253 -15.86 -20.17 -3.00
N ILE A 254 -15.65 -20.58 -1.75
CA ILE A 254 -14.65 -21.62 -1.40
C ILE A 254 -15.26 -22.92 -0.86
N LYS A 255 -16.54 -22.92 -0.44
CA LYS A 255 -17.19 -24.04 0.26
C LYS A 255 -17.06 -25.41 -0.43
N HIS A 256 -16.98 -25.44 -1.76
CA HIS A 256 -16.86 -26.68 -2.54
C HIS A 256 -15.43 -27.20 -2.69
N SER A 257 -14.42 -26.45 -2.24
CA SER A 257 -13.01 -26.83 -2.31
C SER A 257 -12.34 -26.85 -0.94
N MET A 258 -13.12 -26.84 0.14
CA MET A 258 -12.63 -26.78 1.52
C MET A 258 -11.59 -27.86 1.81
N ASP A 259 -11.79 -29.07 1.32
CA ASP A 259 -10.90 -30.21 1.53
C ASP A 259 -9.47 -29.99 1.06
N ASP A 260 -9.32 -29.43 -0.15
CA ASP A 260 -8.00 -29.11 -0.68
C ASP A 260 -7.42 -27.90 0.05
N LEU A 261 -8.25 -26.88 0.27
CA LEU A 261 -7.84 -25.62 0.88
C LEU A 261 -7.31 -25.80 2.30
N CYS A 262 -7.83 -26.77 3.07
CA CYS A 262 -7.34 -27.09 4.41
C CYS A 262 -5.89 -27.61 4.40
N THR A 263 -5.43 -28.21 3.30
CA THR A 263 -4.14 -28.91 3.21
C THR A 263 -3.08 -28.19 2.37
N GLN A 264 -3.35 -26.97 1.94
CA GLN A 264 -2.43 -26.20 1.10
C GLN A 264 -1.74 -25.10 1.91
N LYS A 265 -0.44 -24.91 1.66
CA LYS A 265 0.46 -24.01 2.41
C LYS A 265 -0.10 -22.60 2.69
N PHE A 266 -0.79 -22.01 1.72
CA PHE A 266 -1.29 -20.63 1.82
C PHE A 266 -2.74 -20.58 2.28
N SER A 267 -3.62 -21.36 1.65
CA SER A 267 -5.05 -21.31 1.95
C SER A 267 -5.41 -21.85 3.32
N SER A 268 -4.62 -22.77 3.90
CA SER A 268 -4.88 -23.28 5.26
C SER A 268 -4.92 -22.14 6.28
N ASN A 269 -4.04 -21.15 6.16
CA ASN A 269 -4.03 -19.96 7.02
C ASN A 269 -5.33 -19.15 6.89
N VAL A 270 -5.90 -19.07 5.69
CA VAL A 270 -7.16 -18.37 5.44
C VAL A 270 -8.33 -19.13 6.06
N ILE A 271 -8.35 -20.46 5.97
CA ILE A 271 -9.36 -21.29 6.66
C ILE A 271 -9.26 -21.11 8.18
N GLU A 272 -8.06 -21.13 8.74
CA GLU A 272 -7.85 -20.84 10.17
C GLU A 272 -8.34 -19.45 10.56
N LYS A 273 -8.04 -18.42 9.75
CA LYS A 273 -8.50 -17.06 9.98
C LYS A 273 -10.02 -16.96 9.95
N LEU A 274 -10.67 -17.63 8.98
CA LEU A 274 -12.11 -17.66 8.85
C LEU A 274 -12.79 -18.28 10.08
N LEU A 275 -12.27 -19.40 10.58
CA LEU A 275 -12.71 -20.04 11.82
C LEU A 275 -12.58 -19.10 13.03
N LYS A 276 -11.44 -18.41 13.17
CA LYS A 276 -11.15 -17.47 14.27
C LYS A 276 -12.07 -16.24 14.24
N ILE A 277 -12.34 -15.68 13.07
CA ILE A 277 -13.28 -14.55 12.91
C ILE A 277 -14.69 -14.96 13.36
N CYS A 278 -15.15 -16.15 12.97
CA CYS A 278 -16.48 -16.61 13.37
C CYS A 278 -16.59 -16.85 14.89
N LYS A 279 -15.52 -17.32 15.56
CA LYS A 279 -15.48 -17.47 17.02
C LYS A 279 -15.67 -16.13 17.74
N ASN A 280 -15.01 -15.08 17.28
CA ASN A 280 -14.98 -13.79 17.97
C ASN A 280 -16.32 -13.02 17.90
N ASN A 281 -17.25 -13.46 17.05
CA ASN A 281 -18.51 -12.75 16.78
C ASN A 281 -19.73 -13.63 17.06
N ASP A 282 -19.66 -14.52 18.05
CA ASP A 282 -20.66 -15.55 18.36
C ASP A 282 -21.97 -15.00 19.00
N SER A 283 -22.22 -13.69 18.89
CA SER A 283 -23.44 -13.03 19.37
C SER A 283 -24.69 -13.51 18.60
N VAL A 284 -25.79 -13.74 19.31
CA VAL A 284 -27.06 -14.26 18.77
C VAL A 284 -28.04 -13.11 18.46
N PRO A 285 -28.62 -13.05 17.24
CA PRO A 285 -29.92 -12.41 17.00
C PRO A 285 -31.02 -13.44 16.63
N PRO A 286 -32.31 -13.05 16.66
CA PRO A 286 -33.46 -13.96 16.77
C PRO A 286 -33.72 -14.83 15.53
N LEU A 287 -34.38 -15.95 15.81
CA LEU A 287 -34.75 -17.05 14.90
C LEU A 287 -35.62 -16.60 13.73
N ASP A 288 -35.19 -16.95 12.52
CA ASP A 288 -35.91 -17.76 11.50
C ASP A 288 -35.33 -17.49 10.12
N PHE A 289 -34.86 -18.53 9.40
CA PHE A 289 -34.64 -18.69 7.93
C PHE A 289 -33.51 -19.71 7.67
N PRO A 290 -33.49 -20.42 6.51
CA PRO A 290 -32.53 -21.48 6.21
C PRO A 290 -31.17 -21.00 5.64
N ALA A 291 -30.90 -19.70 5.58
CA ALA A 291 -29.64 -19.13 5.07
C ALA A 291 -28.62 -18.90 6.19
N ILE A 292 -27.32 -18.82 5.84
CA ILE A 292 -26.27 -18.39 6.79
C ILE A 292 -26.44 -16.89 7.01
N GLN A 293 -26.95 -16.49 8.17
CA GLN A 293 -27.32 -15.12 8.51
C GLN A 293 -26.42 -14.47 9.56
N ASN A 294 -25.57 -15.25 10.24
CA ASN A 294 -24.65 -14.72 11.24
C ASN A 294 -23.38 -15.58 11.36
N PHE A 295 -22.39 -15.04 12.08
CA PHE A 295 -21.10 -15.70 12.29
C PHE A 295 -21.22 -17.03 13.04
N LYS A 296 -22.18 -17.17 13.96
CA LYS A 296 -22.43 -18.43 14.69
C LYS A 296 -22.85 -19.55 13.73
N GLN A 297 -23.80 -19.29 12.84
CA GLN A 297 -24.22 -20.25 11.83
C GLN A 297 -23.08 -20.56 10.84
N LEU A 298 -22.33 -19.54 10.41
CA LEU A 298 -21.19 -19.74 9.52
C LEU A 298 -20.12 -20.64 10.16
N LYS A 299 -19.80 -20.42 11.45
CA LYS A 299 -18.92 -21.29 12.24
C LYS A 299 -19.38 -22.74 12.21
N ASN A 300 -20.67 -22.97 12.47
CA ASN A 300 -21.24 -24.31 12.49
C ASN A 300 -21.17 -24.98 11.12
N HIS A 301 -21.44 -24.24 10.04
CA HIS A 301 -21.27 -24.74 8.67
C HIS A 301 -19.81 -25.09 8.37
N LEU A 302 -18.86 -24.25 8.74
CA LEU A 302 -17.42 -24.52 8.55
C LEU A 302 -16.97 -25.76 9.33
N ALA A 303 -17.37 -25.88 10.59
CA ALA A 303 -17.09 -27.06 11.41
C ALA A 303 -17.68 -28.33 10.76
N TYR A 304 -18.94 -28.27 10.32
CA TYR A 304 -19.58 -29.38 9.64
C TYR A 304 -18.86 -29.78 8.35
N GLN A 305 -18.48 -28.82 7.52
CA GLN A 305 -17.72 -29.07 6.28
C GLN A 305 -16.40 -29.78 6.57
N ILE A 306 -15.63 -29.31 7.56
CA ILE A 306 -14.31 -29.89 7.88
C ILE A 306 -14.44 -31.30 8.49
N LEU A 307 -15.43 -31.54 9.35
CA LEU A 307 -15.57 -32.79 10.09
C LEU A 307 -16.27 -33.89 9.29
N ASN A 308 -17.39 -33.55 8.65
CA ASN A 308 -18.31 -34.55 8.07
C ASN A 308 -18.14 -34.69 6.55
N ASN A 309 -17.89 -33.58 5.85
CA ASN A 309 -17.70 -33.62 4.40
C ASN A 309 -16.22 -33.75 4.01
N GLY A 310 -15.32 -33.36 4.92
CA GLY A 310 -13.90 -33.36 4.67
C GLY A 310 -13.18 -34.65 5.03
N ASN A 311 -12.02 -34.87 4.42
CA ASN A 311 -11.15 -35.98 4.78
C ASN A 311 -10.33 -35.68 6.04
N LEU A 312 -10.96 -35.80 7.21
CA LEU A 312 -10.33 -35.52 8.50
C LEU A 312 -9.03 -36.32 8.72
N ASN A 313 -9.00 -37.59 8.28
CA ASN A 313 -7.80 -38.42 8.37
C ASN A 313 -6.63 -37.86 7.54
N LYS A 314 -6.91 -37.29 6.36
CA LYS A 314 -5.91 -36.56 5.55
C LYS A 314 -5.43 -35.33 6.33
N PHE A 315 -6.34 -34.51 6.84
CA PHE A 315 -5.98 -33.24 7.49
C PHE A 315 -5.12 -33.44 8.73
N VAL A 316 -5.47 -34.41 9.58
CA VAL A 316 -4.73 -34.75 10.80
C VAL A 316 -3.28 -35.11 10.52
N ASN A 317 -3.03 -35.76 9.39
CA ASN A 317 -1.71 -36.24 9.02
C ASN A 317 -0.93 -35.28 8.10
N ASP A 318 -1.57 -34.20 7.63
CA ASP A 318 -1.00 -33.23 6.68
C ASP A 318 -0.19 -32.12 7.40
N PRO A 319 0.94 -31.65 6.84
CA PRO A 319 1.76 -30.59 7.44
C PRO A 319 1.07 -29.24 7.62
N PHE A 320 -0.02 -28.96 6.89
CA PHE A 320 -0.81 -27.72 7.00
C PHE A 320 -2.19 -27.99 7.60
N GLY A 321 -2.87 -29.06 7.16
CA GLY A 321 -4.19 -29.46 7.62
C GLY A 321 -4.27 -29.68 9.13
N ASN A 322 -3.18 -30.12 9.76
CA ASN A 322 -3.16 -30.32 11.20
C ASN A 322 -3.41 -29.02 11.98
N TYR A 323 -2.99 -27.87 11.46
CA TYR A 323 -3.23 -26.57 12.09
C TYR A 323 -4.69 -26.14 11.95
N VAL A 324 -5.33 -26.44 10.82
CA VAL A 324 -6.76 -26.22 10.62
C VAL A 324 -7.58 -27.02 11.63
N VAL A 325 -7.25 -28.31 11.84
CA VAL A 325 -7.94 -29.16 12.82
C VAL A 325 -7.73 -28.66 14.25
N GLN A 326 -6.51 -28.23 14.61
CA GLN A 326 -6.24 -27.64 15.92
C GLN A 326 -7.03 -26.35 16.14
N THR A 327 -7.03 -25.45 15.16
CA THR A 327 -7.82 -24.22 15.19
C THR A 327 -9.31 -24.55 15.29
N LEU A 328 -9.80 -25.56 14.58
CA LEU A 328 -11.20 -25.99 14.69
C LEU A 328 -11.56 -26.38 16.13
N ILE A 329 -10.74 -27.22 16.77
CA ILE A 329 -10.93 -27.62 18.18
C ILE A 329 -10.94 -26.39 19.11
N ASP A 330 -10.07 -25.42 18.85
CA ASP A 330 -9.98 -24.18 19.65
C ASP A 330 -11.18 -23.25 19.49
N VAL A 331 -11.87 -23.27 18.33
CA VAL A 331 -12.98 -22.36 18.05
C VAL A 331 -14.34 -22.94 18.39
N VAL A 332 -14.50 -24.26 18.39
CA VAL A 332 -15.78 -24.87 18.76
C VAL A 332 -15.98 -24.80 20.28
N PRO A 333 -17.21 -24.54 20.77
CA PRO A 333 -17.51 -24.61 22.19
C PRO A 333 -17.25 -26.01 22.77
N ILE A 334 -16.92 -26.08 24.08
CA ILE A 334 -16.56 -27.32 24.78
C ILE A 334 -17.61 -28.42 24.60
N GLU A 335 -18.89 -28.07 24.64
CA GLU A 335 -20.01 -28.99 24.41
C GLU A 335 -19.99 -29.70 23.05
N TYR A 336 -19.37 -29.09 22.02
CA TYR A 336 -19.20 -29.69 20.69
C TYR A 336 -17.82 -30.35 20.49
N GLN A 337 -16.85 -30.10 21.38
CA GLN A 337 -15.51 -30.70 21.28
C GLN A 337 -15.57 -32.23 21.43
N SER A 338 -16.47 -32.76 22.26
CA SER A 338 -16.68 -34.19 22.45
C SER A 338 -17.01 -34.92 21.14
N ALA A 339 -17.86 -34.33 20.29
CA ALA A 339 -18.23 -34.88 18.99
C ALA A 339 -17.03 -34.88 18.01
N ILE A 340 -16.20 -33.83 18.02
CA ILE A 340 -14.97 -33.77 17.22
C ILE A 340 -13.98 -34.83 17.66
N ILE A 341 -13.78 -34.96 18.97
CA ILE A 341 -12.88 -35.93 19.57
C ILE A 341 -13.32 -37.35 19.22
N GLN A 342 -14.62 -37.64 19.29
CA GLN A 342 -15.17 -38.92 18.89
C GLN A 342 -14.90 -39.21 17.42
N GLN A 343 -15.22 -38.28 16.51
CA GLN A 343 -14.94 -38.47 15.09
C GLN A 343 -13.44 -38.62 14.79
N PHE A 344 -12.57 -37.90 15.52
CA PHE A 344 -11.13 -38.05 15.41
C PHE A 344 -10.68 -39.49 15.73
N PHE A 345 -11.07 -40.03 16.89
CA PHE A 345 -10.67 -41.37 17.30
C PHE A 345 -11.27 -42.49 16.44
N VAL A 346 -12.49 -42.30 15.94
CA VAL A 346 -13.17 -43.30 15.10
C VAL A 346 -12.61 -43.30 13.66
N ASN A 347 -12.39 -42.11 13.07
CA ASN A 347 -12.13 -41.99 11.64
C ASN A 347 -10.65 -41.75 11.28
N CYS A 348 -9.78 -41.44 12.24
CA CYS A 348 -8.38 -41.07 11.95
C CYS A 348 -7.38 -42.14 12.39
N LYS A 349 -6.45 -42.45 11.48
CA LYS A 349 -5.23 -43.22 11.78
C LYS A 349 -4.10 -42.22 11.95
N ILE A 350 -3.49 -42.17 13.13
CA ILE A 350 -2.38 -41.24 13.40
C ILE A 350 -1.08 -41.85 12.86
N LEU A 351 -0.60 -41.31 11.74
CA LEU A 351 0.57 -41.81 11.02
C LEU A 351 1.77 -40.87 11.11
N THR A 352 1.54 -39.60 11.44
CA THR A 352 2.59 -38.57 11.40
C THR A 352 2.79 -37.86 12.75
N PRO A 353 3.93 -37.19 12.97
CA PRO A 353 4.13 -36.35 14.15
C PRO A 353 3.07 -35.24 14.28
N PHE A 354 2.49 -34.77 13.17
CA PHE A 354 1.42 -33.78 13.17
C PHE A 354 0.15 -34.32 13.84
N GLY A 355 -0.25 -35.54 13.49
CA GLY A 355 -1.40 -36.19 14.12
C GLY A 355 -1.19 -36.46 15.61
N LYS A 356 0.04 -36.79 16.02
CA LYS A 356 0.39 -36.95 17.45
C LYS A 356 0.22 -35.64 18.25
N ARG A 357 0.48 -34.47 17.64
CA ARG A 357 0.25 -33.16 18.28
C ARG A 357 -1.24 -32.93 18.54
N ILE A 358 -2.10 -33.26 17.56
CA ILE A 358 -3.55 -33.15 17.72
C ILE A 358 -4.03 -34.09 18.82
N GLN A 359 -3.55 -35.33 18.84
CA GLN A 359 -3.90 -36.29 19.89
C GLN A 359 -3.48 -35.81 21.28
N SER A 360 -2.28 -35.25 21.42
CA SER A 360 -1.83 -34.66 22.69
C SER A 360 -2.76 -33.54 23.15
N LYS A 361 -3.19 -32.66 22.24
CA LYS A 361 -4.12 -31.58 22.54
C LYS A 361 -5.50 -32.11 22.96
N ILE A 362 -6.01 -33.12 22.27
CA ILE A 362 -7.27 -33.80 22.62
C ILE A 362 -7.17 -34.43 24.02
N ASN A 363 -6.08 -35.10 24.35
CA ASN A 363 -5.88 -35.70 25.66
C ASN A 363 -5.87 -34.64 26.78
N THR A 364 -5.34 -33.44 26.53
CA THR A 364 -5.42 -32.31 27.49
C THR A 364 -6.84 -31.79 27.69
N ILE A 365 -7.73 -31.93 26.70
CA ILE A 365 -9.14 -31.51 26.81
C ILE A 365 -9.96 -32.56 27.58
N LEU A 366 -9.58 -33.84 27.47
CA LEU A 366 -10.27 -34.96 28.13
C LEU A 366 -9.90 -35.14 29.61
N ASN A 367 -8.73 -34.64 30.01
CA ASN A 367 -8.24 -34.63 31.39
C ASN A 367 -8.60 -33.31 32.07
#